data_AF-U9UUM2-F1
#
_entry.id   AF-U9UUM2-F1
#
_cell.length_a   1.000
_cell.length_b   1.000
_cell.length_c   1.000
_cell.angle_alpha   90.00
_cell.angle_beta   90.00
_cell.angle_gamma   90.00
#
_symmetry.space_group_name_H-M   'P 1'
#
loop_
_entity.id
_entity.type
_entity.pdbx_description
1 polymer ?
#
loop_
_entity_poly.entity_id
_entity_poly.type
_entity_poly.pdbx_seq_one_letter_code
_entity_poly.pdbx_strand_id
1 'polypeptide(L)' 'MTTIPQQLGFDGEETKVFNELTGRERRAFDALPDNNSKIHFIRGMVVKERSWREKSVCLAFSLGN' A
#
# COMPACT_ATOMS: atom_id res chain seq x y z
N MET A 1 -6.56 -7.30 18.33
CA MET A 1 -7.76 -6.69 17.70
C MET A 1 -7.35 -6.29 16.29
N THR A 2 -7.86 -6.96 15.27
CA THR A 2 -7.51 -6.65 13.88
C THR A 2 -8.29 -5.42 13.45
N THR A 3 -7.61 -4.30 13.22
CA THR A 3 -8.25 -3.08 12.70
C THR A 3 -8.82 -3.37 11.30
N ILE A 4 -10.14 -3.19 11.15
CA ILE A 4 -10.83 -3.42 9.89
C ILE A 4 -10.62 -2.20 8.98
N PRO A 5 -10.25 -2.36 7.70
CA PRO A 5 -10.04 -1.25 6.77
C PRO A 5 -11.24 -0.29 6.66
N GLN A 6 -12.47 -0.81 6.83
CA GLN A 6 -13.70 -0.01 6.87
C GLN A 6 -13.76 0.98 8.04
N GLN A 7 -13.11 0.70 9.17
CA GLN A 7 -13.03 1.63 10.31
C GLN A 7 -12.04 2.78 10.06
N LEU A 8 -11.12 2.61 9.11
CA LEU A 8 -10.13 3.62 8.74
C LEU A 8 -10.59 4.51 7.59
N GLY A 9 -11.74 4.19 6.97
CA GLY A 9 -12.31 4.99 5.87
C GLY A 9 -11.50 4.88 4.58
N PHE A 10 -10.88 3.72 4.31
CA PHE A 10 -10.10 3.52 3.09
C PHE A 10 -10.96 3.52 1.83
N ASP A 11 -10.46 4.21 0.79
CA ASP A 11 -11.00 4.14 -0.56
C ASP A 11 -10.79 2.75 -1.18
N GLY A 12 -11.43 2.49 -2.33
CA GLY A 12 -11.35 1.19 -3.02
C GLY A 12 -9.92 0.76 -3.36
N GLU A 13 -9.05 1.71 -3.71
CA GLU A 13 -7.65 1.45 -4.05
C GLU A 13 -6.79 1.16 -2.80
N GLU A 14 -6.98 1.92 -1.72
CA GLU A 14 -6.32 1.71 -0.43
C GLU A 14 -6.73 0.35 0.17
N THR A 15 -7.99 -0.03 0.02
CA THR A 15 -8.50 -1.34 0.44
C THR A 15 -7.88 -2.48 -0.36
N LYS A 16 -7.67 -2.29 -1.67
CA LYS A 16 -7.00 -3.28 -2.53
C LYS A 16 -5.55 -3.50 -2.07
N VAL A 17 -4.79 -2.43 -1.89
CA VAL A 17 -3.41 -2.49 -1.39
C VAL A 17 -3.33 -3.09 0.01
N PHE A 18 -4.28 -2.79 0.88
CA PHE A 18 -4.37 -3.43 2.20
C PHE A 18 -4.56 -4.96 2.11
N ASN A 19 -5.37 -5.44 1.16
CA ASN A 19 -5.56 -6.87 0.93
C ASN A 19 -4.33 -7.54 0.28
N GLU A 20 -3.57 -6.79 -0.52
CA GLU A 20 -2.33 -7.26 -1.16
C GLU A 20 -1.09 -7.15 -0.26
N LEU A 21 -1.21 -6.64 0.97
CA LEU A 21 -0.09 -6.57 1.92
C LEU A 21 0.48 -7.96 2.20
N THR A 22 1.80 -8.06 2.12
CA THR A 22 2.51 -9.27 2.54
C THR A 22 2.44 -9.46 4.06
N GLY A 23 2.63 -10.69 4.53
CA GLY A 23 2.59 -10.99 5.97
C GLY A 23 3.55 -10.16 6.82
N ARG A 24 4.66 -9.66 6.24
CA ARG A 24 5.59 -8.73 6.91
C ARG A 24 5.00 -7.33 7.04
N GLU A 25 4.42 -6.80 5.97
CA GLU A 25 3.82 -5.46 5.94
C GLU A 25 2.57 -5.40 6.81
N ARG A 26 1.82 -6.51 6.88
CA ARG A 26 0.67 -6.63 7.77
C ARG A 26 1.06 -6.60 9.24
N ARG A 27 2.18 -7.21 9.63
CA ARG A 27 2.76 -7.07 10.98
C ARG A 27 3.21 -5.65 11.26
N ALA A 28 3.84 -4.99 10.28
CA ALA A 28 4.24 -3.59 10.42
C ALA A 28 3.02 -2.67 10.59
N PHE A 29 1.95 -2.92 9.85
CA PHE A 29 0.68 -2.22 9.98
C PHE A 29 0.00 -2.45 11.33
N ASP A 30 0.01 -3.70 11.83
CA ASP A 30 -0.59 -4.04 13.13
C ASP A 30 0.22 -3.46 14.30
N ALA A 31 1.54 -3.32 14.13
CA ALA A 31 2.44 -2.68 15.09
C ALA A 31 2.22 -1.16 15.22
N LEU A 32 1.45 -0.53 14.32
CA LEU A 32 1.13 0.89 14.42
C LEU A 32 0.03 1.10 15.48
N PRO A 33 0.27 1.92 16.51
CA PRO A 33 -0.72 2.18 17.56
C PRO A 33 -1.81 3.16 17.10
N ASP A 34 -1.46 4.12 16.23
CA ASP A 34 -2.36 5.19 15.77
C ASP A 34 -3.05 4.86 14.45
N ASN A 35 -4.35 5.17 14.37
CA ASN A 35 -5.11 5.08 13.13
C ASN A 35 -4.54 6.00 12.03
N ASN A 36 -4.03 7.18 12.40
CA ASN A 36 -3.44 8.10 11.42
C ASN A 36 -2.17 7.51 10.79
N SER A 37 -1.31 6.89 11.61
CA SER A 37 -0.12 6.18 11.14
C SER A 37 -0.47 5.01 10.21
N LYS A 38 -1.54 4.26 10.52
CA LYS A 38 -2.08 3.20 9.65
C LYS A 38 -2.53 3.74 8.30
N ILE A 39 -3.20 4.89 8.29
CA ILE A 39 -3.65 5.55 7.05
C ILE A 39 -2.45 6.00 6.21
N HIS A 40 -1.47 6.67 6.83
CA HIS A 40 -0.25 7.08 6.14
C HIS A 40 0.56 5.90 5.58
N PHE A 41 0.60 4.78 6.30
CA PHE A 41 1.26 3.56 5.83
C PHE A 41 0.63 3.03 4.54
N ILE A 42 -0.70 2.91 4.50
CA ILE A 42 -1.42 2.41 3.31
C ILE A 42 -1.30 3.39 2.14
N ARG A 43 -1.44 4.70 2.39
CA ARG A 43 -1.23 5.71 1.35
C ARG A 43 0.18 5.67 0.76
N GLY A 44 1.19 5.49 1.60
CA GLY A 44 2.57 5.31 1.16
C GLY A 44 2.74 4.07 0.29
N MET A 45 2.07 2.97 0.63
CA MET A 45 2.06 1.74 -0.15
C MET A 45 1.36 1.90 -1.50
N VAL A 46 0.22 2.60 -1.56
CA VAL A 46 -0.49 2.94 -2.80
C VAL A 46 0.39 3.77 -3.74
N VAL A 47 1.01 4.84 -3.22
CA VAL A 47 1.92 5.70 -4.01
C VAL A 47 3.13 4.91 -4.48
N LYS A 48 3.68 4.06 -3.62
CA LYS A 48 4.78 3.16 -3.97
C LYS A 48 4.35 2.24 -5.12
N GLU A 49 3.25 1.52 -5.01
CA GLU A 49 2.74 0.62 -6.06
C GLU A 49 2.56 1.35 -7.41
N ARG A 50 1.94 2.54 -7.39
CA ARG A 50 1.84 3.41 -8.57
C ARG A 50 3.22 3.75 -9.15
N SER A 51 4.15 4.18 -8.32
CA SER A 51 5.51 4.54 -8.75
C SER A 51 6.31 3.35 -9.28
N TRP A 52 6.18 2.15 -8.69
CA TRP A 52 6.81 0.93 -9.21
C TRP A 52 6.24 0.54 -10.56
N ARG A 53 4.92 0.72 -10.76
CA ARG A 53 4.25 0.45 -12.04
C ARG A 53 4.72 1.42 -13.12
N GLU A 54 4.88 2.70 -12.80
CA GLU A 54 5.44 3.70 -13.73
C GLU A 54 6.92 3.47 -14.02
N LYS A 55 7.73 3.14 -13.01
CA LYS A 55 9.15 2.77 -13.22
C LYS A 55 9.31 1.51 -14.06
N SER A 56 8.43 0.52 -13.90
CA SER A 56 8.45 -0.70 -14.69
C SER A 56 8.11 -0.42 -16.17
N VAL A 57 7.21 0.53 -16.44
CA VAL A 57 6.93 1.03 -17.80
C VAL A 57 8.15 1.72 -18.42
N CYS A 58 8.85 2.56 -17.66
CA CYS A 58 10.07 3.23 -18.14
C CYS A 58 11.22 2.24 -18.40
N LEU A 59 11.37 1.22 -17.57
CA LEU A 59 12.38 0.17 -17.76
C LEU A 59 12.09 -0.69 -18.99
N ALA A 60 10.81 -1.01 -19.24
CA ALA A 60 10.38 -1.75 -20.43
C ALA A 60 10.58 -0.95 -21.72
N PHE A 61 10.41 0.38 -21.70
CA PHE A 61 10.66 1.24 -22.85
C PHE A 61 12.16 1.42 -23.15
N SER A 62 13.02 1.33 -22.13
CA SER A 62 14.47 1.57 -22.28
C SER A 62 15.28 0.33 -22.70
N LEU A 63 14.70 -0.87 -22.63
CA LEU A 63 15.33 -2.14 -23.07
C LEU A 63 14.82 -2.61 -24.45
N GLY A 64 13.96 -1.82 -25.09
CA GLY A 64 13.46 -2.06 -26.44
C GLY A 64 13.93 -0.97 -27.40
N ASN A 65 15.24 -0.87 -27.65
CA ASN A 65 15.80 -0.21 -28.84
C ASN A 65 17.17 -0.79 -29.18
#